data_AF-A0A917L5G1-F1
#
_entry.id   AF-A0A917L5G1-F1
#
_cell.length_a   1.000
_cell.length_b   1.000
_cell.length_c   1.000
_cell.angle_alpha   90.00
_cell.angle_beta   90.00
_cell.angle_gamma   90.00
#
_symmetry.space_group_name_H-M   'P 1'
#
loop_
_entity.id
_entity.type
_entity.pdbx_description
1 polymer ?
#
loop_
_entity_poly.entity_id
_entity_poly.type
_entity_poly.pdbx_seq_one_letter_code
_entity_poly.pdbx_strand_id
1 'polypeptide(L)'
;MMLQTFKEASAPRSHPPEFRRKVLDLVEVVRPFSQIAHDLGISEQTIYVWRRQHIIDTGQLPGPTSEDQAELVAARRRIAELEAESPPPPPGSRAHW
;
A
#
# COMPACT_ATOMS: atom_id res chain seq x y z
N MET A 1 28.49 -8.71 -7.51
CA MET A 1 27.47 -8.64 -8.58
C MET A 1 26.11 -9.05 -8.00
N MET A 2 25.45 -8.13 -7.27
CA MET A 2 24.24 -8.42 -6.47
C MET A 2 23.09 -7.42 -6.72
N LEU A 3 23.14 -6.68 -7.84
CA LEU A 3 22.15 -5.63 -8.16
C LEU A 3 21.46 -5.82 -9.52
N GLN A 4 21.82 -6.86 -10.30
CA GLN A 4 21.28 -7.06 -11.66
C GLN A 4 20.05 -7.97 -11.73
N THR A 5 19.68 -8.68 -10.65
CA THR A 5 18.55 -9.63 -10.67
C THR A 5 17.21 -9.04 -10.24
N PHE A 6 17.10 -7.73 -10.04
CA PHE A 6 15.83 -7.12 -9.58
C PHE A 6 14.95 -6.56 -10.71
N LYS A 7 15.38 -6.69 -11.98
CA LYS A 7 14.64 -6.15 -13.13
C LYS A 7 13.43 -6.99 -13.57
N GLU A 8 13.19 -8.17 -12.99
CA GLU A 8 12.20 -9.12 -13.55
C GLU A 8 10.85 -9.24 -12.82
N ALA A 9 10.57 -8.47 -11.79
CA ALA A 9 9.25 -8.50 -11.14
C ALA A 9 8.34 -7.34 -11.60
N SER A 10 8.13 -7.23 -12.92
CA SER A 10 7.08 -6.40 -13.51
C SER A 10 5.80 -7.20 -13.68
N ALA A 11 5.01 -7.31 -12.61
CA ALA A 11 3.56 -7.52 -12.70
C ALA A 11 2.89 -6.16 -12.45
N PRO A 12 1.79 -5.78 -13.12
CA PRO A 12 1.62 -4.40 -13.56
C PRO A 12 1.34 -3.34 -12.49
N ARG A 13 1.24 -3.65 -11.18
CA ARG A 13 0.73 -2.65 -10.23
C ARG A 13 1.29 -2.59 -8.81
N SER A 14 2.18 -3.48 -8.35
CA SER A 14 2.72 -3.30 -7.01
C SER A 14 4.07 -3.97 -6.80
N HIS A 15 5.02 -3.22 -6.24
CA HIS A 15 6.30 -3.75 -5.81
C HIS A 15 6.11 -4.77 -4.68
N PRO A 16 6.85 -5.91 -4.69
CA PRO A 16 6.75 -6.92 -3.65
C PRO A 16 7.05 -6.35 -2.25
N PRO A 17 6.38 -6.83 -1.18
CA PRO A 17 6.62 -6.36 0.19
C PRO A 17 8.07 -6.50 0.64
N GLU A 18 8.75 -7.58 0.24
CA GLU A 18 10.17 -7.79 0.56
C GLU A 18 11.09 -6.76 -0.10
N PHE A 19 10.76 -6.34 -1.33
CA PHE A 19 11.51 -5.27 -1.99
C PHE A 19 11.34 -3.96 -1.23
N ARG A 20 10.11 -3.61 -0.86
CA ARG A 20 9.83 -2.42 -0.04
C ARG A 20 10.63 -2.42 1.26
N ARG A 21 10.67 -3.54 1.98
CA ARG A 21 11.44 -3.68 3.24
C ARG A 21 12.93 -3.42 3.01
N LYS A 22 13.54 -4.09 2.02
CA LYS A 22 14.96 -3.88 1.67
C LYS A 22 15.26 -2.43 1.30
N VAL A 23 14.35 -1.75 0.60
CA VAL A 23 14.48 -0.33 0.26
C VAL A 23 14.44 0.54 1.52
N LEU A 24 13.56 0.24 2.48
CA LEU A 24 13.48 0.96 3.75
C LEU A 24 14.72 0.74 4.62
N ASP A 25 15.25 -0.49 4.67
CA ASP A 25 16.51 -0.79 5.37
C ASP A 25 17.68 0.02 4.78
N LEU A 26 17.74 0.16 3.45
CA LEU A 26 18.76 0.97 2.77
C LEU A 26 18.63 2.48 3.04
N VAL A 27 17.41 2.96 3.25
CA VAL A 27 17.13 4.35 3.63
C VAL A 27 17.68 4.66 5.02
N GLU A 28 17.56 3.74 5.97
CA GLU A 28 18.01 3.94 7.36
C GLU A 28 19.53 4.02 7.49
N VAL A 29 20.28 3.39 6.58
CA VAL A 29 21.75 3.31 6.59
C VAL A 29 22.43 4.50 5.90
N VAL A 30 21.72 5.63 5.69
CA VAL A 30 22.26 6.95 5.25
C VAL A 30 22.51 7.11 3.74
N ARG A 31 21.70 6.48 2.87
CA ARG A 31 21.68 6.84 1.44
C ARG A 31 20.56 7.84 1.13
N PRO A 32 20.82 8.94 0.40
CA PRO A 32 19.76 9.85 -0.01
C PRO A 32 18.78 9.15 -0.97
N PHE A 33 17.50 9.52 -0.89
CA PHE A 33 16.44 8.90 -1.71
C PHE A 33 16.74 8.95 -3.20
N SER A 34 17.34 10.05 -3.68
CA SER A 34 17.72 10.23 -5.08
C SER A 34 18.66 9.14 -5.58
N GLN A 35 19.65 8.76 -4.78
CA GLN A 35 20.58 7.70 -5.13
C GLN A 35 19.90 6.33 -5.14
N ILE A 36 19.07 6.04 -4.13
CA ILE A 36 18.34 4.77 -4.06
C ILE A 36 17.33 4.64 -5.21
N ALA A 37 16.61 5.72 -5.52
CA ALA A 37 15.66 5.81 -6.62
C ALA A 37 16.35 5.56 -7.97
N HIS A 38 17.48 6.23 -8.21
CA HIS A 38 18.29 6.04 -9.40
C HIS A 38 18.80 4.60 -9.54
N ASP A 39 19.39 4.05 -8.48
CA ASP A 39 19.98 2.70 -8.49
C ASP A 39 18.93 1.60 -8.73
N LEU A 40 17.70 1.82 -8.27
CA LEU A 40 16.61 0.83 -8.34
C LEU A 40 15.62 1.08 -9.48
N GLY A 41 15.75 2.20 -10.20
CA GLY A 41 14.84 2.58 -11.28
C GLY A 41 13.40 2.86 -10.80
N ILE A 42 13.23 3.36 -9.57
CA ILE A 42 11.93 3.75 -9.01
C ILE A 42 11.91 5.26 -8.72
N SER A 43 10.72 5.83 -8.53
CA SER A 43 10.63 7.26 -8.19
C SER A 43 10.97 7.52 -6.71
N GLU A 44 11.58 8.66 -6.41
CA GLU A 44 11.78 9.12 -5.01
C GLU A 44 10.46 9.22 -4.26
N GLN A 45 9.38 9.64 -4.94
CA GLN A 45 8.04 9.72 -4.37
C GLN A 45 7.55 8.35 -3.85
N THR A 46 7.85 7.27 -4.57
CA THR A 46 7.52 5.90 -4.14
C THR A 46 8.20 5.56 -2.83
N ILE A 47 9.50 5.89 -2.70
CA ILE A 47 10.28 5.67 -1.48
C ILE A 47 9.73 6.51 -0.33
N TYR A 48 9.37 7.77 -0.58
CA TYR A 48 8.78 8.66 0.41
C TYR A 48 7.47 8.12 0.98
N VAL A 49 6.55 7.65 0.11
CA VAL A 49 5.28 7.07 0.55
C VAL A 49 5.50 5.84 1.41
N TRP A 50 6.42 4.94 1.02
CA TRP A 50 6.74 3.75 1.80
C TRP A 50 7.34 4.08 3.16
N ARG A 51 8.27 5.05 3.22
CA ARG A 51 8.86 5.48 4.49
C ARG A 51 7.80 6.09 5.40
N ARG A 52 6.94 6.96 4.87
CA ARG A 52 5.86 7.58 5.65
C ARG A 52 4.91 6.52 6.22
N GLN A 53 4.50 5.54 5.41
CA GLN A 53 3.64 4.45 5.89
C GLN A 53 4.35 3.60 6.94
N HIS A 54 5.65 3.32 6.77
CA HIS A 54 6.42 2.58 7.77
C HIS A 54 6.48 3.29 9.13
N ILE A 55 6.66 4.61 9.14
CA ILE A 55 6.65 5.42 10.38
C ILE A 55 5.25 5.42 11.02
N ILE A 56 4.17 5.37 10.22
CA ILE A 56 2.80 5.20 10.73
C ILE A 56 2.61 3.81 11.32
N ASP A 57 3.05 2.77 10.61
CA ASP A 57 2.90 1.37 11.02
C ASP A 57 3.72 1.06 12.30
N THR A 58 4.81 1.77 12.56
CA THR A 58 5.58 1.66 13.81
C THR A 58 5.06 2.57 14.94
N GLY A 59 3.96 3.31 14.71
CA GLY A 59 3.35 4.19 15.69
C GLY A 59 4.11 5.50 15.96
N GLN A 60 5.13 5.80 15.15
CA GLN A 60 5.93 7.02 15.28
C GLN A 60 5.23 8.26 14.70
N LEU A 61 4.29 8.07 13.77
CA LEU A 61 3.46 9.13 13.19
C LEU A 61 1.97 8.74 13.26
N PRO A 62 1.06 9.67 13.59
CA PRO A 62 -0.36 9.38 13.56
C PRO A 62 -0.84 9.12 12.11
N GLY A 63 -1.73 8.15 11.96
CA GLY A 63 -2.37 7.81 10.69
C GLY A 63 -2.91 6.37 10.68
N PRO A 64 -3.68 6.00 9.64
CA PRO A 64 -4.16 4.63 9.48
C PRO A 64 -3.00 3.72 9.08
N THR A 65 -2.81 2.67 9.86
CA THR A 65 -1.81 1.64 9.59
C THR A 65 -2.18 0.85 8.33
N SER A 66 -1.21 0.12 7.80
CA SER A 66 -1.44 -0.82 6.70
C SER A 66 -2.48 -1.90 7.07
N GLU A 67 -2.57 -2.26 8.35
CA GLU A 67 -3.55 -3.20 8.90
C GLU A 67 -4.96 -2.60 8.92
N ASP A 68 -5.13 -1.39 9.46
CA ASP A 68 -6.41 -0.66 9.45
C ASP A 68 -6.99 -0.54 8.03
N GLN A 69 -6.12 -0.26 7.06
CA GLN A 69 -6.51 -0.16 5.66
C GLN A 69 -6.94 -1.52 5.09
N ALA A 70 -6.26 -2.60 5.46
CA ALA A 70 -6.61 -3.96 5.03
C ALA A 70 -7.97 -4.39 5.59
N GLU A 71 -8.22 -4.12 6.87
CA GLU A 71 -9.52 -4.37 7.51
C GLU A 71 -10.64 -3.57 6.84
N LEU A 72 -10.41 -2.29 6.56
CA LEU A 72 -11.39 -1.45 5.86
C LEU A 72 -11.72 -1.99 4.46
N VAL A 73 -10.72 -2.48 3.73
CA VAL A 73 -10.93 -3.11 2.42
C VAL A 73 -11.71 -4.41 2.55
N ALA A 74 -11.39 -5.26 3.54
CA ALA A 74 -12.12 -6.49 3.80
C ALA A 74 -13.58 -6.23 4.17
N ALA A 75 -13.83 -5.24 5.03
CA ALA A 75 -15.18 -4.82 5.41
C ALA A 75 -15.99 -4.31 4.21
N ARG A 76 -15.38 -3.45 3.38
CA ARG A 76 -16.03 -2.95 2.14
C ARG A 76 -16.37 -4.07 1.18
N ARG A 77 -15.48 -5.06 1.02
CA ARG A 77 -15.75 -6.25 0.20
C ARG A 77 -16.94 -7.03 0.75
N ARG A 78 -16.98 -7.25 2.06
CA ARG A 78 -18.08 -7.98 2.70
C ARG A 78 -19.42 -7.26 2.54
N ILE A 79 -19.45 -5.93 2.65
CA ILE A 79 -20.66 -5.13 2.40
C ILE A 79 -21.12 -5.30 0.96
N ALA A 80 -20.20 -5.17 -0.01
CA ALA A 80 -20.53 -5.32 -1.43
C ALA A 80 -21.07 -6.72 -1.77
N GLU A 81 -20.52 -7.77 -1.16
CA GLU A 81 -21.04 -9.14 -1.29
C GLU A 81 -22.47 -9.27 -0.75
N LEU A 82 -22.74 -8.72 0.43
CA LEU A 82 -24.07 -8.76 1.05
C LEU A 82 -25.10 -7.94 0.26
N GLU A 83 -24.71 -6.77 -0.25
CA GLU A 83 -25.56 -5.94 -1.11
C GLU A 83 -25.88 -6.64 -2.44
N ALA A 84 -24.97 -7.46 -2.97
CA ALA A 84 -25.21 -8.22 -4.19
C ALA A 84 -26.17 -9.41 -3.98
N GLU A 85 -26.21 -10.00 -2.78
CA GLU A 85 -27.15 -11.07 -2.42
C GLU A 85 -28.54 -10.54 -2.04
N SER A 86 -28.61 -9.29 -1.54
CA SER A 86 -29.89 -8.66 -1.21
C SER A 86 -30.61 -8.17 -2.47
N PRO A 87 -31.91 -8.47 -2.66
CA PRO A 87 -32.67 -7.88 -3.75
C PRO A 87 -32.69 -6.35 -3.60
N PRO A 88 -32.59 -5.59 -4.70
CA PRO A 88 -32.62 -4.13 -4.63
C PRO A 88 -33.90 -3.66 -3.92
N PRO A 89 -33.84 -2.58 -3.12
CA PRO A 89 -34.99 -2.12 -2.38
C PRO A 89 -36.15 -1.84 -3.36
N PRO A 90 -37.39 -2.18 -2.98
CA PRO A 90 -38.53 -1.98 -3.86
C PRO A 90 -38.64 -0.50 -4.27
N PRO A 91 -39.00 -0.20 -5.53
CA PRO A 91 -39.12 1.16 -6.00
C PRO A 91 -40.13 1.92 -5.14
N GLY A 92 -39.70 3.03 -4.54
CA GLY A 92 -40.51 3.84 -3.62
C GLY A 92 -40.13 3.72 -2.14
N SER A 93 -39.31 2.75 -1.74
CA SER A 93 -38.73 2.70 -0.40
C SER A 93 -37.54 3.66 -0.29
N ARG A 94 -37.82 4.96 -0.19
CA ARG A 94 -36.83 5.89 0.36
C ARG A 94 -36.83 5.66 1.87
N ALA A 95 -35.71 5.20 2.44
CA ALA A 95 -35.56 5.11 3.88
C ALA A 95 -35.81 6.51 4.47
N HIS A 96 -36.94 6.65 5.16
CA HIS A 96 -37.23 7.80 5.99
C HIS A 96 -36.40 7.64 7.25
N TRP A 97 -35.28 8.37 7.31
CA TRP A 97 -34.49 8.56 8.52
C TRP A 97 -34.99 9.80 9.25
#